data_AF-A0A820G5N6-F1
#
_entry.id   AF-A0A820G5N6-F1
#
_cell.length_a   1.000
_cell.length_b   1.000
_cell.length_c   1.000
_cell.angle_alpha   90.00
_cell.angle_beta   90.00
_cell.angle_gamma   90.00
#
_symmetry.space_group_name_H-M   'P 1'
#
loop_
_entity.id
_entity.type
_entity.pdbx_description
1 polymer ?
#
loop_
_entity_poly.entity_id
_entity_poly.type
_entity_poly.pdbx_seq_one_letter_code
_entity_poly.pdbx_strand_id
1 'polypeptide(L)'
;MRTEDLRYLQLLDRLRHGQCNYDDYELLQTRVVGKSSIESLHDSPWNKAPILVFRNEIRTKLNNKASIHNATQTDHPLMVCVAQDTCKGKPIEDPILVKNLLQLSDSKTEHLPGL
;
A
#
# COMPACT_ATOMS: atom_id res chain seq x y z
N MET A 1 8.61 -10.56 -14.24
CA MET A 1 9.79 -11.43 -14.07
C MET A 1 9.79 -11.91 -12.61
N ARG A 2 9.83 -13.23 -12.36
CA ARG A 2 9.94 -13.77 -10.98
C ARG A 2 11.43 -13.81 -10.59
N THR A 3 11.73 -13.75 -9.30
CA THR A 3 13.11 -13.75 -8.77
C THR A 3 13.82 -15.09 -9.03
N GLU A 4 15.13 -15.04 -9.27
CA GLU A 4 16.01 -16.21 -9.51
C GLU A 4 16.87 -16.57 -8.29
N ASP A 5 16.76 -15.82 -7.19
CA ASP A 5 17.50 -16.07 -5.95
C ASP A 5 17.01 -17.37 -5.28
N LEU A 6 17.80 -18.43 -5.42
CA LEU A 6 17.48 -19.76 -4.88
C LEU A 6 17.33 -19.74 -3.35
N ARG A 7 18.15 -18.96 -2.64
CA ARG A 7 18.10 -18.90 -1.18
C ARG A 7 16.81 -18.23 -0.72
N TYR A 8 16.39 -17.19 -1.41
CA TYR A 8 15.13 -16.51 -1.15
C TYR A 8 13.91 -17.37 -1.50
N LEU A 9 13.94 -18.10 -2.62
CA LEU A 9 12.85 -19.02 -3.00
C LEU A 9 12.67 -20.14 -1.96
N GLN A 10 13.77 -20.71 -1.48
CA GLN A 10 13.75 -21.73 -0.42
C GLN A 10 13.18 -21.19 0.90
N LEU A 11 13.56 -19.96 1.29
CA LEU A 11 12.99 -19.28 2.46
C LEU A 11 11.47 -19.12 2.30
N LEU A 12 10.99 -18.65 1.14
CA LEU A 12 9.56 -18.47 0.89
C LEU A 12 8.76 -19.78 0.95
N ASP A 13 9.33 -20.87 0.46
CA ASP A 13 8.69 -22.19 0.51
C ASP A 13 8.60 -22.71 1.96
N ARG A 14 9.66 -22.55 2.76
CA ARG A 14 9.63 -22.91 4.19
C ARG A 14 8.68 -22.04 5.00
N LEU A 15 8.61 -20.74 4.72
CA LEU A 15 7.64 -19.83 5.33
C LEU A 15 6.20 -20.28 5.07
N ARG A 16 5.89 -20.70 3.84
CA ARG A 16 4.56 -21.18 3.47
C ARG A 16 4.11 -22.40 4.28
N HIS A 17 5.02 -23.32 4.57
CA HIS A 17 4.70 -24.58 5.25
C HIS A 17 5.00 -24.58 6.75
N GLY A 18 5.44 -23.44 7.31
CA GLY A 18 5.80 -23.35 8.73
C GLY A 18 7.06 -24.14 9.11
N GLN A 19 8.00 -24.30 8.17
CA GLN A 19 9.21 -25.11 8.30
C GLN A 19 10.49 -24.26 8.41
N CYS A 20 10.37 -23.01 8.87
CA CYS A 20 11.52 -22.13 8.99
C CYS A 20 12.54 -22.67 10.00
N ASN A 21 13.81 -22.49 9.69
CA ASN A 21 14.92 -22.87 10.56
C ASN A 21 15.68 -21.64 11.08
N TYR A 22 16.74 -21.88 11.85
CA TYR A 22 17.55 -20.80 12.42
C TYR A 22 18.23 -19.95 11.34
N ASP A 23 18.71 -20.56 10.26
CA ASP A 23 19.32 -19.80 9.17
C ASP A 23 18.32 -18.88 8.45
N ASP A 24 17.05 -19.28 8.37
CA ASP A 24 15.98 -18.44 7.82
C ASP A 24 15.72 -17.21 8.69
N TYR A 25 15.79 -17.38 10.02
CA TYR A 25 15.66 -16.30 10.97
C TYR A 25 16.82 -15.29 10.82
N GLU A 26 18.07 -15.77 10.83
CA GLU A 26 19.26 -14.94 10.61
C GLU A 26 19.16 -14.19 9.26
N LEU A 27 18.72 -14.89 8.22
CA LEU A 27 18.51 -14.31 6.90
C LEU A 27 17.44 -13.21 6.91
N LEU A 28 16.32 -13.41 7.60
CA LEU A 28 15.29 -12.36 7.73
C LEU A 28 15.79 -11.16 8.53
N GLN A 29 16.62 -11.37 9.55
CA GLN A 29 17.21 -10.28 10.33
C GLN A 29 18.07 -9.34 9.46
N THR A 30 18.76 -9.85 8.44
CA THR A 30 19.55 -8.99 7.53
C THR A 30 18.70 -8.00 6.72
N ARG A 31 17.37 -8.20 6.68
CA ARG A 31 16.42 -7.37 5.93
C ARG A 31 15.66 -6.40 6.84
N VAL A 32 15.83 -6.51 8.16
CA VAL A 32 15.26 -5.57 9.11
C VAL A 32 16.14 -4.34 9.16
N VAL A 33 15.62 -3.24 8.64
CA VAL A 33 16.27 -1.94 8.80
C VAL A 33 15.96 -1.42 10.21
N GLY A 34 16.96 -1.41 11.08
CA GLY A 34 16.90 -0.76 12.39
C GLY A 34 17.32 0.71 12.36
N LYS A 35 17.23 1.39 13.52
CA LYS A 35 17.54 2.82 13.75
C LYS A 35 18.93 3.28 13.30
N SER A 36 19.82 2.37 12.92
CA SER A 36 21.24 2.64 12.62
C SER A 36 21.62 2.35 11.17
N SER A 37 20.71 1.86 10.34
CA SER A 37 21.05 1.31 9.01
C SER A 37 20.82 2.28 7.85
N ILE A 38 20.07 3.37 8.05
CA ILE A 38 19.76 4.36 7.01
C ILE A 38 19.76 5.76 7.61
N GLU A 39 20.48 6.68 6.97
CA GLU A 39 20.53 8.10 7.35
C GLU A 39 19.22 8.84 7.02
N SER A 40 18.62 8.55 5.85
CA SER A 40 17.34 9.14 5.42
C SER A 40 16.56 8.23 4.48
N LEU A 41 15.23 8.20 4.64
CA LEU A 41 14.31 7.52 3.73
C LEU A 41 14.02 8.33 2.44
N HIS A 42 14.47 9.59 2.39
CA HIS A 42 14.37 10.46 1.20
C HIS A 42 15.45 10.17 0.16
N ASP A 43 16.46 9.38 0.51
CA ASP A 43 17.55 9.03 -0.39
C ASP A 43 17.26 7.75 -1.17
N SER A 44 17.90 7.63 -2.33
CA SER A 44 17.83 6.41 -3.13
C SER A 44 18.49 5.24 -2.40
N PRO A 45 17.92 4.01 -2.43
CA PRO A 45 16.72 3.59 -3.17
C PRO A 45 15.41 3.75 -2.39
N TRP A 46 15.46 4.16 -1.13
CA TRP A 46 14.33 4.19 -0.21
C TRP A 46 13.21 5.13 -0.65
N ASN A 47 13.57 6.24 -1.29
CA ASN A 47 12.62 7.20 -1.85
C ASN A 47 11.75 6.65 -2.99
N LYS A 48 12.10 5.50 -3.56
CA LYS A 48 11.33 4.79 -4.59
C LYS A 48 10.73 3.47 -4.09
N ALA A 49 11.02 3.08 -2.85
CA ALA A 49 10.56 1.81 -2.30
C ALA A 49 9.06 1.90 -1.96
N PRO A 50 8.22 0.96 -2.43
CA PRO A 50 6.82 0.91 -2.04
C PRO A 50 6.71 0.51 -0.56
N ILE A 51 5.81 1.18 0.17
CA ILE A 51 5.51 0.85 1.56
C ILE A 51 4.30 -0.09 1.59
N LEU A 52 4.50 -1.29 2.13
CA LEU A 52 3.43 -2.26 2.36
C LEU A 52 2.93 -2.15 3.79
N VAL A 53 1.61 -2.01 3.95
CA VAL A 53 0.96 -1.93 5.26
C VAL A 53 -0.24 -2.86 5.30
N PHE A 54 -0.52 -3.42 6.48
CA PHE A 54 -1.62 -4.36 6.68
C PHE A 54 -3.01 -3.70 6.61
N ARG A 55 -3.12 -2.48 7.14
CA ARG A 55 -4.40 -1.79 7.32
C ARG A 55 -4.65 -0.74 6.23
N ASN A 56 -5.84 -0.77 5.62
CA ASN A 56 -6.23 0.21 4.60
C ASN A 56 -6.19 1.64 5.14
N GLU A 57 -6.62 1.87 6.39
CA GLU A 57 -6.59 3.19 7.02
C GLU A 57 -5.19 3.78 7.07
N ILE A 58 -4.18 2.94 7.29
CA ILE A 58 -2.78 3.37 7.29
C ILE A 58 -2.32 3.68 5.87
N ARG A 59 -2.66 2.82 4.90
CA ARG A 59 -2.36 3.02 3.48
C ARG A 59 -2.93 4.34 2.98
N THR A 60 -4.22 4.60 3.20
CA THR A 60 -4.90 5.82 2.79
C THR A 60 -4.25 7.06 3.40
N LYS A 61 -3.93 7.04 4.70
CA LYS A 61 -3.25 8.16 5.36
C LYS A 61 -1.84 8.42 4.79
N LEU A 62 -1.07 7.37 4.53
CA LEU A 62 0.26 7.49 3.94
C LEU A 62 0.18 8.07 2.52
N ASN A 63 -0.69 7.52 1.68
CA ASN A 63 -0.88 7.99 0.32
C ASN A 63 -1.34 9.44 0.26
N ASN A 64 -2.32 9.84 1.08
CA ASN A 64 -2.80 11.23 1.11
C ASN A 64 -1.69 12.21 1.52
N LYS A 65 -0.89 11.87 2.53
CA LYS A 65 0.27 12.68 2.94
C LYS A 65 1.32 12.78 1.83
N ALA A 66 1.63 11.67 1.18
CA ALA A 66 2.60 11.62 0.08
C ALA A 66 2.12 12.48 -1.11
N SER A 67 0.85 12.37 -1.49
CA SER A 67 0.26 13.16 -2.58
C SER A 67 0.26 14.65 -2.29
N ILE A 68 -0.13 15.07 -1.07
CA ILE A 68 -0.09 16.48 -0.66
C ILE A 68 1.35 17.00 -0.67
N HIS A 69 2.28 16.25 -0.10
CA HIS A 69 3.69 16.63 -0.08
C HIS A 69 4.26 16.79 -1.49
N ASN A 70 3.96 15.83 -2.39
CA ASN A 70 4.40 15.89 -3.78
C ASN A 70 3.81 17.10 -4.52
N ALA A 71 2.52 17.41 -4.32
CA ALA A 71 1.89 18.59 -4.87
C ALA A 71 2.59 19.89 -4.41
N THR A 72 2.92 19.99 -3.11
CA THR A 72 3.68 21.14 -2.58
C THR A 72 5.10 21.22 -3.14
N GLN A 73 5.80 20.10 -3.30
CA GLN A 73 7.18 20.08 -3.82
C GLN A 73 7.26 20.40 -5.31
N THR A 74 6.25 19.98 -6.08
CA THR A 74 6.26 20.14 -7.55
C THR A 74 5.55 21.41 -8.02
N ASP A 75 4.89 22.14 -7.13
CA ASP A 75 4.01 23.28 -7.45
C ASP A 75 2.88 22.90 -8.43
N HIS A 76 2.44 21.63 -8.39
CA HIS A 76 1.32 21.14 -9.17
C HIS A 76 0.13 20.84 -8.25
N PRO A 77 -1.09 21.26 -8.62
CA PRO A 77 -2.26 21.02 -7.78
C PRO A 77 -2.58 19.53 -7.68
N LEU A 78 -3.03 19.12 -6.49
CA LEU A 78 -3.57 17.78 -6.29
C LEU A 78 -4.92 17.65 -7.01
N MET A 79 -5.02 16.74 -7.97
CA MET A 79 -6.27 16.45 -8.67
C MET A 79 -7.02 15.30 -7.99
N VAL A 80 -8.30 15.50 -7.70
CA VAL A 80 -9.20 14.47 -7.18
C VAL A 80 -10.15 14.06 -8.30
N CYS A 81 -10.02 12.82 -8.78
CA CYS A 81 -10.93 12.24 -9.77
C CYS A 81 -11.96 11.37 -9.05
N VAL A 82 -13.20 11.84 -8.99
CA VAL A 82 -14.31 11.08 -8.44
C VAL A 82 -14.80 10.10 -9.51
N ALA A 83 -14.86 8.80 -9.17
CA ALA A 83 -15.42 7.80 -10.06
C ALA A 83 -16.93 8.00 -10.20
N GLN A 84 -17.48 7.70 -11.38
CA GLN A 84 -18.92 7.64 -11.57
C GLN A 84 -19.42 6.25 -11.17
N ASP A 85 -20.11 6.17 -10.03
CA ASP A 85 -20.66 4.91 -9.55
C ASP A 85 -21.82 4.42 -10.42
N THR A 86 -21.85 3.10 -10.64
CA THR A 86 -22.91 2.44 -11.39
C THR A 86 -23.49 1.25 -10.62
N CYS A 87 -24.78 1.00 -10.79
CA CYS A 87 -25.44 -0.20 -10.31
C CYS A 87 -25.97 -0.99 -11.52
N LYS A 88 -25.47 -2.22 -11.70
CA LYS A 88 -25.80 -3.08 -12.86
C LYS A 88 -25.56 -2.37 -14.21
N GLY A 89 -24.46 -1.61 -14.30
CA GLY A 89 -24.06 -0.89 -15.51
C GLY A 89 -24.84 0.41 -15.78
N LYS A 90 -25.74 0.82 -14.89
CA LYS A 90 -26.46 2.10 -14.99
C LYS A 90 -25.93 3.10 -13.96
N PRO A 91 -25.73 4.38 -14.32
CA PRO A 91 -25.37 5.42 -13.36
C PRO A 91 -26.35 5.47 -12.18
N ILE A 92 -25.82 5.74 -11.00
CA ILE A 92 -26.65 6.00 -9.82
C ILE A 92 -27.12 7.45 -9.88
N GLU A 93 -28.44 7.67 -9.98
CA GLU A 93 -29.05 9.00 -10.08
C GLU A 93 -29.69 9.47 -8.77
N ASP A 94 -29.89 8.57 -7.79
CA ASP A 94 -30.46 8.91 -6.48
C ASP A 94 -29.53 9.88 -5.73
N PRO A 95 -29.96 11.14 -5.49
CA PRO A 95 -29.10 12.17 -4.90
C PRO A 95 -28.73 11.87 -3.45
N ILE A 96 -29.57 11.16 -2.70
CA ILE A 96 -29.28 10.77 -1.31
C ILE A 96 -28.19 9.70 -1.33
N LEU A 97 -28.32 8.70 -2.20
CA LEU A 97 -27.33 7.64 -2.33
C LEU A 97 -25.99 8.18 -2.84
N VAL A 98 -25.99 9.02 -3.89
CA VAL A 98 -24.77 9.68 -4.40
C VAL A 98 -24.07 10.48 -3.30
N LYS A 99 -24.82 11.28 -2.54
CA LYS A 99 -24.26 12.05 -1.42
C LYS A 99 -23.64 11.14 -0.36
N ASN A 100 -24.30 10.04 -0.03
CA ASN A 100 -23.79 9.09 0.96
C ASN A 100 -22.50 8.40 0.46
N LEU A 101 -22.47 7.99 -0.82
CA LEU A 101 -21.28 7.39 -1.44
C LEU A 101 -20.09 8.35 -1.43
N LEU A 102 -20.30 9.63 -1.76
CA LEU A 102 -19.27 10.66 -1.71
C LEU A 102 -18.73 10.94 -0.29
N GLN A 103 -19.53 10.64 0.74
CA GLN A 103 -19.15 10.82 2.15
C GLN A 103 -18.55 9.55 2.75
N LEU A 104 -18.58 8.42 2.04
CA LEU A 104 -17.93 7.21 2.49
C LEU A 104 -16.42 7.45 2.57
N SER A 105 -15.84 6.95 3.65
CA SER A 105 -14.40 7.08 3.84
C SER A 105 -13.67 6.07 2.96
N ASP A 106 -12.68 6.54 2.20
CA ASP A 106 -11.74 5.71 1.44
C ASP A 106 -11.02 4.64 2.31
N SER A 107 -11.03 4.82 3.63
CA SER A 107 -10.44 3.87 4.56
C SER A 107 -11.40 2.77 5.02
N LYS A 108 -12.71 2.92 4.82
CA LYS A 108 -13.75 1.99 5.30
C LYS A 108 -14.32 1.15 4.14
N THR A 109 -13.46 0.35 3.54
CA THR A 109 -13.77 -0.48 2.36
C THR A 109 -13.86 -1.98 2.67
N GLU A 110 -13.80 -2.35 3.96
CA GLU A 110 -13.77 -3.75 4.43
C GLU A 110 -15.00 -4.59 4.06
N HIS A 111 -16.08 -3.92 3.63
CA HIS A 111 -17.32 -4.54 3.18
C HIS A 111 -17.65 -4.28 1.71
N LEU A 112 -16.73 -3.69 0.94
CA LEU A 112 -16.94 -3.53 -0.50
C LEU A 112 -16.80 -4.90 -1.19
N PRO A 113 -17.78 -5.33 -2.00
CA PRO A 113 -17.68 -6.58 -2.73
C PRO A 113 -16.53 -6.49 -3.75
N GLY A 114 -15.50 -7.32 -3.61
CA GLY A 114 -14.33 -7.32 -4.51
C GLY A 114 -12.95 -7.41 -3.84
N LEU A 115 -12.90 -7.62 -2.52
CA LEU A 115 -11.73 -8.18 -1.83
C LEU A 115 -11.95 -9.67 -1.56
#